data_AF-A0A970IFS0-F1
#
_entry.id   AF-A0A970IFS0-F1
#
_cell.length_a   1.000
_cell.length_b   1.000
_cell.length_c   1.000
_cell.angle_alpha   90.00
_cell.angle_beta   90.00
_cell.angle_gamma   90.00
#
_symmetry.space_group_name_H-M   'P 1'
#
loop_
_entity.id
_entity.type
_entity.pdbx_description
1 polymer ?
#
loop_
_entity_poly.entity_id
_entity_poly.type
_entity_poly.pdbx_seq_one_letter_code
_entity_poly.pdbx_strand_id
1 'polypeptide(L)'
;KHEVYGETVDSAQWGVAARFPIDIWKNHNPKIMQLTNDEGKTYIPLEFQKHNGKEPQFAGGRGAGWVASMVTKKAKDPGRIIRYFQYCWSDQGQLTNLFGREGETYDMVDGMPRYKPEILEELEKDPTALEEKYGFEQRLLMWRSKWAGLQKVALAPQSYTDYLLDVGKYGVDVWELGLDNLDPDPDSNEGVAYAKIKNIWNKYLGQMILAENDEEFDAAYEAAMKEIQDAGLEQVRAVMTENHKKDLERKGIK
;
A
#
# COMPACT_ATOMS: atom_id res chain seq x y z
N LYS A 1 -18.13 22.13 0.44
CA LYS A 1 -17.06 23.04 0.89
C LYS A 1 -16.32 22.32 2.00
N HIS A 2 -15.00 22.19 1.89
CA HIS A 2 -14.20 21.56 2.94
C HIS A 2 -14.12 22.55 4.12
N GLU A 3 -14.44 22.10 5.32
CA GLU A 3 -14.46 22.95 6.51
C GLU A 3 -13.06 22.99 7.13
N VAL A 4 -12.53 24.22 7.20
CA VAL A 4 -11.40 24.70 8.00
C VAL A 4 -10.04 24.03 7.73
N TYR A 5 -9.13 24.79 7.14
CA TYR A 5 -7.71 24.54 7.27
C TYR A 5 -7.22 25.33 8.50
N GLY A 6 -6.63 24.66 9.49
CA GLY A 6 -6.00 25.35 10.64
C GLY A 6 -4.73 26.12 10.24
N GLU A 7 -3.99 26.63 11.23
CA GLU A 7 -2.74 27.40 11.05
C GLU A 7 -1.66 26.68 10.22
N THR A 8 -1.74 25.34 10.08
CA THR A 8 -0.79 24.52 9.33
C THR A 8 -0.77 24.83 7.83
N VAL A 9 -1.88 25.30 7.26
CA VAL A 9 -1.95 25.64 5.82
C VAL A 9 -1.35 27.00 5.49
N ASP A 10 -1.31 27.92 6.45
CA ASP A 10 -0.70 29.25 6.25
C ASP A 10 0.83 29.17 6.07
N SER A 11 1.44 28.08 6.55
CA SER A 11 2.88 27.79 6.40
C SER A 11 3.21 26.90 5.19
N ALA A 12 2.22 26.27 4.57
CA ALA A 12 2.45 25.30 3.51
C ALA A 12 2.54 25.96 2.12
N GLN A 13 3.63 25.71 1.40
CA GLN A 13 3.79 26.20 0.02
C GLN A 13 3.04 25.34 -1.01
N TRP A 14 2.81 24.06 -0.71
CA TRP A 14 2.21 23.07 -1.62
C TRP A 14 1.29 22.12 -0.86
N GLY A 15 0.21 21.67 -1.52
CA GLY A 15 -0.69 20.63 -0.99
C GLY A 15 -0.53 19.31 -1.75
N VAL A 16 -0.45 18.20 -1.01
CA VAL A 16 -0.38 16.84 -1.59
C VAL A 16 -1.62 16.05 -1.16
N ALA A 17 -2.37 15.52 -2.13
CA ALA A 17 -3.44 14.58 -1.88
C ALA A 17 -2.95 13.15 -2.18
N ALA A 18 -3.04 12.26 -1.20
CA ALA A 18 -2.62 10.87 -1.33
C ALA A 18 -3.70 9.90 -0.85
N ARG A 19 -3.88 8.78 -1.55
CA ARG A 19 -4.79 7.70 -1.16
C ARG A 19 -4.35 7.02 0.15
N PHE A 20 -3.04 6.96 0.37
CA PHE A 20 -2.42 6.41 1.56
C PHE A 20 -1.51 7.51 2.14
N PRO A 21 -1.97 8.31 3.11
CA PRO A 21 -1.13 9.32 3.74
C PRO A 21 -0.03 8.70 4.63
N ILE A 22 -0.17 7.41 4.91
CA ILE A 22 0.85 6.59 5.56
C ILE A 22 2.06 6.42 4.64
N ASP A 23 3.27 6.42 5.20
CA ASP A 23 4.57 6.36 4.52
C ASP A 23 5.10 7.65 3.89
N ILE A 24 4.31 8.73 3.83
CA ILE A 24 4.79 9.96 3.18
C ILE A 24 6.05 10.49 3.86
N TRP A 25 6.03 10.57 5.19
CA TRP A 25 7.22 10.97 5.96
C TRP A 25 8.41 10.05 5.64
N LYS A 26 8.26 8.73 5.83
CA LYS A 26 9.34 7.75 5.62
C LYS A 26 9.94 7.84 4.21
N ASN A 27 9.09 7.92 3.18
CA ASN A 27 9.52 7.76 1.78
C ASN A 27 9.95 9.07 1.12
N HIS A 28 9.39 10.21 1.54
CA HIS A 28 9.56 11.48 0.83
C HIS A 28 10.36 12.50 1.64
N ASN A 29 10.25 12.57 2.97
CA ASN A 29 11.01 13.58 3.72
C ASN A 29 12.53 13.43 3.61
N PRO A 30 13.11 12.22 3.75
CA PRO A 30 14.55 12.07 3.54
C PRO A 30 14.99 12.59 2.17
N LYS A 31 14.19 12.34 1.13
CA LYS A 31 14.46 12.82 -0.24
C LYS A 31 14.31 14.32 -0.37
N ILE A 32 13.26 14.91 0.21
CA ILE A 32 13.08 16.37 0.19
C ILE A 32 14.26 17.03 0.88
N MET A 33 14.62 16.61 2.10
CA MET A 33 15.75 17.15 2.84
C MET A 33 17.08 17.00 2.07
N GLN A 34 17.31 15.83 1.45
CA GLN A 34 18.50 15.60 0.62
C GLN A 34 18.56 16.53 -0.61
N LEU A 35 17.42 16.79 -1.26
CA LEU A 35 17.35 17.61 -2.47
C LEU A 35 17.38 19.12 -2.18
N THR A 36 16.78 19.55 -1.08
CA THR A 36 16.62 20.97 -0.76
C THR A 36 17.70 21.51 0.17
N ASN A 37 18.30 20.63 0.99
CA ASN A 37 19.18 21.01 2.09
C ASN A 37 18.57 22.09 3.00
N ASP A 38 17.25 22.01 3.22
CA ASP A 38 16.44 22.99 3.94
C ASP A 38 15.37 22.25 4.77
N GLU A 39 15.56 22.22 6.09
CA GLU A 39 14.66 21.55 7.05
C GLU A 39 13.26 22.19 7.09
N GLY A 40 13.14 23.46 6.66
CA GLY A 40 11.85 24.14 6.52
C GLY A 40 11.02 23.59 5.36
N LYS A 41 11.63 22.84 4.43
CA LYS A 41 10.95 22.11 3.36
C LYS A 41 10.76 20.67 3.77
N THR A 42 9.81 20.44 4.67
CA THR A 42 9.43 19.11 5.13
C THR A 42 7.95 18.85 4.89
N TYR A 43 7.55 17.59 4.86
CA TYR A 43 6.14 17.21 4.91
C TYR A 43 5.58 17.44 6.31
N ILE A 44 4.50 18.22 6.38
CA ILE A 44 3.69 18.40 7.58
C ILE A 44 2.33 17.75 7.29
N PRO A 45 1.86 16.79 8.11
CA PRO A 45 0.53 16.24 7.94
C PRO A 45 -0.51 17.34 8.19
N LEU A 46 -1.47 17.46 7.27
CA LEU A 46 -2.66 18.31 7.49
C LEU A 46 -3.73 17.52 8.25
N GLU A 47 -4.54 18.24 9.03
CA GLU A 47 -5.75 17.68 9.60
C GLU A 47 -6.69 17.22 8.49
N PHE A 48 -7.33 16.08 8.70
CA PHE A 48 -8.24 15.56 7.70
C PHE A 48 -9.58 16.27 7.73
N GLN A 49 -10.07 16.57 6.54
CA GLN A 49 -11.30 17.30 6.36
C GLN A 49 -12.51 16.39 6.45
N LYS A 50 -13.53 16.87 7.16
CA LYS A 50 -14.86 16.31 7.03
C LYS A 50 -15.47 16.74 5.71
N HIS A 51 -16.18 15.82 5.07
CA HIS A 51 -17.01 16.13 3.91
C HIS A 51 -18.48 15.88 4.28
N ASN A 52 -19.29 16.94 4.25
CA ASN A 52 -20.71 16.90 4.63
C ASN A 52 -20.94 16.28 6.01
N GLY A 53 -20.13 16.66 7.00
CA GLY A 53 -20.21 16.15 8.38
C GLY A 53 -19.77 14.69 8.56
N LYS A 54 -19.35 13.99 7.50
CA LYS A 54 -18.81 12.65 7.59
C LYS A 54 -17.33 12.68 7.94
N GLU A 55 -16.92 11.79 8.82
CA GLU A 55 -15.51 11.55 9.12
C GLU A 55 -14.77 11.05 7.87
N PRO A 56 -13.47 11.39 7.73
CA PRO A 56 -12.60 10.82 6.72
C PRO A 56 -12.62 9.29 6.74
N GLN A 57 -12.47 8.69 5.55
CA GLN A 57 -12.35 7.25 5.38
C GLN A 57 -11.12 6.95 4.54
N PHE A 58 -10.18 6.17 5.10
CA PHE A 58 -9.04 5.64 4.36
C PHE A 58 -9.26 4.18 4.02
N ALA A 59 -8.75 3.79 2.86
CA ALA A 59 -8.70 2.40 2.46
C ALA A 59 -7.85 1.59 3.45
N GLY A 60 -8.50 0.82 4.31
CA GLY A 60 -7.86 -0.21 5.11
C GLY A 60 -7.51 -1.43 4.26
N GLY A 61 -6.40 -2.11 4.59
CA GLY A 61 -6.02 -3.36 3.93
C GLY A 61 -6.95 -4.52 4.33
N ARG A 62 -7.28 -5.40 3.39
CA ARG A 62 -8.08 -6.62 3.63
C ARG A 62 -7.26 -7.80 4.14
N GLY A 63 -7.96 -8.74 4.78
CA GLY A 63 -7.41 -9.92 5.46
C GLY A 63 -6.65 -10.94 4.61
N ALA A 64 -6.76 -10.91 3.26
CA ALA A 64 -5.94 -11.76 2.39
C ALA A 64 -4.49 -11.23 2.22
N GLY A 65 -4.27 -9.93 2.46
CA GLY A 65 -2.97 -9.27 2.21
C GLY A 65 -2.58 -9.22 0.74
N TRP A 66 -1.42 -8.66 0.43
CA TRP A 66 -0.84 -8.61 -0.93
C TRP A 66 0.32 -9.59 -1.12
N VAL A 67 0.84 -10.15 -0.03
CA VAL A 67 2.01 -11.05 -0.02
C VAL A 67 1.54 -12.49 -0.14
N ALA A 68 2.00 -13.19 -1.17
CA ALA A 68 1.84 -14.64 -1.30
C ALA A 68 3.18 -15.35 -1.02
N SER A 69 3.18 -16.34 -0.12
CA SER A 69 4.31 -17.23 0.14
C SER A 69 3.95 -18.65 -0.30
N MET A 70 4.76 -19.26 -1.18
CA MET A 70 4.46 -20.55 -1.80
C MET A 70 5.56 -21.58 -1.56
N VAL A 71 5.17 -22.86 -1.49
CA VAL A 71 6.09 -24.01 -1.45
C VAL A 71 6.05 -24.72 -2.79
N THR A 72 7.21 -24.93 -3.41
CA THR A 72 7.27 -25.60 -4.71
C THR A 72 6.97 -27.10 -4.58
N LYS A 73 6.37 -27.70 -5.62
CA LYS A 73 6.11 -29.15 -5.67
C LYS A 73 7.39 -30.00 -5.57
N LYS A 74 8.56 -29.42 -5.83
CA LYS A 74 9.87 -30.10 -5.80
C LYS A 74 10.63 -29.90 -4.47
N ALA A 75 10.02 -29.24 -3.48
CA ALA A 75 10.66 -29.03 -2.18
C ALA A 75 11.03 -30.38 -1.54
N LYS A 76 12.31 -30.55 -1.17
CA LYS A 76 12.80 -31.79 -0.54
C LYS A 76 12.24 -31.99 0.87
N ASP A 77 11.99 -30.89 1.59
CA ASP A 77 11.40 -30.90 2.93
C ASP A 77 10.37 -29.76 3.06
N PRO A 78 9.14 -29.93 2.55
CA PRO A 78 8.09 -28.94 2.70
C PRO A 78 7.72 -28.71 4.17
N GLY A 79 7.88 -29.70 5.04
CA GLY A 79 7.57 -29.59 6.47
C GLY A 79 8.52 -28.65 7.21
N ARG A 80 9.80 -28.60 6.84
CA ARG A 80 10.74 -27.60 7.37
C ARG A 80 10.41 -26.19 6.88
N ILE A 81 10.00 -26.04 5.62
CA ILE A 81 9.59 -24.73 5.07
C ILE A 81 8.34 -24.22 5.78
N ILE A 82 7.34 -25.07 5.99
CA ILE A 82 6.12 -24.69 6.73
C ILE A 82 6.45 -24.26 8.16
N ARG A 83 7.35 -24.95 8.86
CA ARG A 83 7.82 -24.52 10.19
C ARG A 83 8.51 -23.16 10.17
N TYR A 84 9.25 -22.86 9.09
CA TYR A 84 9.84 -21.53 8.91
C TYR A 84 8.76 -20.47 8.62
N PHE A 85 7.75 -20.77 7.81
CA PHE A 85 6.61 -19.87 7.61
C PHE A 85 5.83 -19.61 8.92
N GLN A 86 5.64 -20.63 9.75
CA GLN A 86 5.05 -20.46 11.08
C GLN A 86 5.87 -19.51 11.95
N TYR A 87 7.21 -19.64 11.93
CA TYR A 87 8.09 -18.69 12.59
C TYR A 87 7.92 -17.27 12.02
N CYS A 88 7.99 -17.09 10.70
CA CYS A 88 7.81 -15.79 10.06
C CYS A 88 6.47 -15.14 10.42
N TRP A 89 5.38 -15.92 10.50
CA TRP A 89 4.05 -15.42 10.87
C TRP A 89 3.92 -15.04 12.36
N SER A 90 4.73 -15.64 13.23
CA SER A 90 4.72 -15.36 14.68
C SER A 90 5.13 -13.91 14.98
N ASP A 91 4.74 -13.40 16.16
CA ASP A 91 5.15 -12.06 16.59
C ASP A 91 6.67 -11.91 16.62
N GLN A 92 7.41 -12.92 17.09
CA GLN A 92 8.87 -12.94 17.07
C GLN A 92 9.44 -12.84 15.65
N GLY A 93 8.88 -13.58 14.68
CA GLY A 93 9.33 -13.54 13.29
C GLY A 93 9.08 -12.21 12.62
N GLN A 94 7.93 -11.59 12.91
CA GLN A 94 7.60 -10.25 12.43
C GLN A 94 8.55 -9.19 13.03
N LEU A 95 8.77 -9.24 14.35
CA LEU A 95 9.71 -8.36 15.04
C LEU A 95 11.14 -8.54 14.50
N THR A 96 11.57 -9.77 14.30
CA THR A 96 12.90 -10.07 13.72
C THR A 96 13.05 -9.49 12.32
N ASN A 97 12.03 -9.63 11.49
CA ASN A 97 12.07 -9.16 10.12
C ASN A 97 12.05 -7.63 9.99
N LEU A 98 11.30 -6.98 10.86
CA LEU A 98 11.03 -5.55 10.75
C LEU A 98 11.96 -4.73 11.63
N PHE A 99 12.32 -5.20 12.82
CA PHE A 99 13.07 -4.43 13.81
C PHE A 99 14.41 -5.03 14.17
N GLY A 100 14.66 -6.30 13.86
CA GLY A 100 15.90 -7.01 14.20
C GLY A 100 15.84 -7.68 15.56
N ARG A 101 16.83 -7.43 16.43
CA ARG A 101 16.98 -8.11 17.72
C ARG A 101 16.72 -7.16 18.88
N GLU A 102 15.84 -7.59 19.78
CA GLU A 102 15.55 -6.85 21.01
C GLU A 102 16.82 -6.70 21.87
N GLY A 103 17.05 -5.51 22.42
CA GLY A 103 18.25 -5.15 23.17
C GLY A 103 19.45 -4.78 22.29
N GLU A 104 19.40 -5.00 20.97
CA GLU A 104 20.48 -4.65 20.03
C GLU A 104 20.05 -3.59 19.03
N THR A 105 18.93 -3.79 18.33
CA THR A 105 18.44 -2.85 17.30
C THR A 105 17.16 -2.13 17.74
N TYR A 106 16.39 -2.72 18.65
CA TYR A 106 15.19 -2.12 19.22
C TYR A 106 14.97 -2.54 20.67
N ASP A 107 14.14 -1.81 21.40
CA ASP A 107 13.62 -2.19 22.72
C ASP A 107 12.07 -2.12 22.71
N MET A 108 11.40 -2.90 23.55
CA MET A 108 9.96 -2.79 23.74
C MET A 108 9.62 -1.69 24.76
N VAL A 109 8.85 -0.70 24.36
CA VAL A 109 8.38 0.41 25.20
C VAL A 109 6.87 0.49 25.07
N ASP A 110 6.15 0.39 26.19
CA ASP A 110 4.68 0.42 26.23
C ASP A 110 4.00 -0.57 25.26
N GLY A 111 4.59 -1.75 25.11
CA GLY A 111 4.09 -2.80 24.21
C GLY A 111 4.34 -2.53 22.73
N MET A 112 5.13 -1.52 22.38
CA MET A 112 5.54 -1.19 21.01
C MET A 112 7.06 -1.26 20.84
N PRO A 113 7.57 -1.81 19.73
CA PRO A 113 9.00 -1.79 19.43
C PRO A 113 9.45 -0.37 19.07
N ARG A 114 10.59 0.05 19.65
CA ARG A 114 11.25 1.32 19.37
C ARG A 114 12.70 1.04 18.99
N TYR A 115 13.13 1.53 17.82
CA TYR A 115 14.54 1.43 17.44
C TYR A 115 15.41 2.15 18.45
N LYS A 116 16.63 1.63 18.65
CA LYS A 116 17.61 2.35 19.45
C LYS A 116 18.03 3.65 18.76
N PRO A 117 18.42 4.70 19.52
CA PRO A 117 18.84 5.98 18.95
C PRO A 117 19.92 5.85 17.87
N GLU A 118 20.92 5.00 18.08
CA GLU A 118 22.01 4.77 17.14
C GLU A 118 21.54 4.20 15.79
N ILE A 119 20.44 3.42 15.78
CA ILE A 119 19.84 2.92 14.55
C ILE A 119 19.15 4.07 13.80
N LEU A 120 18.39 4.91 14.52
CA LEU A 120 17.72 6.06 13.91
C LEU A 120 18.71 7.08 13.34
N GLU A 121 19.79 7.38 14.07
CA GLU A 121 20.87 8.26 13.60
C GLU A 121 21.56 7.73 12.34
N GLU A 122 21.70 6.41 12.23
CA GLU A 122 22.26 5.81 11.03
C GLU A 122 21.30 5.92 9.85
N LEU A 123 20.01 5.65 10.06
CA LEU A 123 18.97 5.77 9.03
C LEU A 123 18.78 7.20 8.53
N GLU A 124 19.05 8.20 9.38
CA GLU A 124 19.05 9.60 8.99
C GLU A 124 20.22 9.94 8.06
N LYS A 125 21.41 9.37 8.33
CA LYS A 125 22.62 9.57 7.51
C LYS A 125 22.57 8.77 6.21
N ASP A 126 22.02 7.56 6.27
CA ASP A 126 21.88 6.65 5.15
C ASP A 126 20.48 6.03 5.14
N PRO A 127 19.55 6.62 4.36
CA PRO A 127 18.21 6.10 4.23
C PRO A 127 18.13 4.67 3.66
N THR A 128 19.16 4.16 2.96
CA THR A 128 19.17 2.79 2.43
C THR A 128 19.60 1.76 3.46
N ALA A 129 20.23 2.16 4.57
CA ALA A 129 20.74 1.25 5.60
C ALA A 129 19.66 0.32 6.19
N LEU A 130 18.40 0.77 6.26
CA LEU A 130 17.25 -0.03 6.71
C LEU A 130 17.17 -1.36 5.93
N GLU A 131 17.31 -1.25 4.61
CA GLU A 131 17.17 -2.37 3.68
C GLU A 131 18.51 -3.04 3.42
N GLU A 132 19.55 -2.27 3.13
CA GLU A 132 20.83 -2.80 2.63
C GLU A 132 21.74 -3.31 3.76
N LYS A 133 21.80 -2.60 4.89
CA LYS A 133 22.63 -2.99 6.04
C LYS A 133 21.89 -3.96 6.95
N TYR A 134 20.67 -3.62 7.34
CA TYR A 134 19.91 -4.40 8.32
C TYR A 134 19.06 -5.51 7.68
N GLY A 135 18.74 -5.40 6.38
CA GLY A 135 17.86 -6.35 5.71
C GLY A 135 16.43 -6.29 6.23
N PHE A 136 16.02 -5.18 6.87
CA PHE A 136 14.64 -4.99 7.28
C PHE A 136 13.78 -4.76 6.04
N GLU A 137 12.54 -5.24 6.10
CA GLU A 137 11.59 -5.24 4.98
C GLU A 137 11.99 -6.08 3.74
N GLN A 138 13.25 -6.53 3.64
CA GLN A 138 13.74 -7.38 2.54
C GLN A 138 13.25 -8.84 2.61
N ARG A 139 12.72 -9.28 3.77
CA ARG A 139 12.15 -10.64 3.92
C ARG A 139 10.62 -10.55 3.98
N LEU A 140 10.00 -10.39 2.82
CA LEU A 140 8.55 -10.29 2.65
C LEU A 140 7.85 -11.67 2.78
N LEU A 141 8.15 -12.43 3.84
CA LEU A 141 7.50 -13.71 4.12
C LEU A 141 6.45 -13.54 5.22
N MET A 142 5.24 -14.04 4.97
CA MET A 142 4.18 -14.12 5.98
C MET A 142 3.90 -12.76 6.65
N TRP A 143 3.94 -11.68 5.87
CA TRP A 143 3.89 -10.29 6.34
C TRP A 143 2.57 -9.94 7.04
N ARG A 144 2.64 -9.29 8.20
CA ARG A 144 1.47 -8.86 8.97
C ARG A 144 1.44 -7.34 9.14
N SER A 145 0.34 -6.73 8.72
CA SER A 145 0.15 -5.28 8.73
C SER A 145 0.29 -4.63 10.11
N LYS A 146 -0.03 -5.36 11.20
CA LYS A 146 0.16 -4.86 12.58
C LYS A 146 1.59 -4.38 12.82
N TRP A 147 2.57 -5.25 12.58
CA TRP A 147 3.96 -4.96 12.91
C TRP A 147 4.58 -3.98 11.91
N ALA A 148 4.20 -4.06 10.63
CA ALA A 148 4.58 -3.07 9.63
C ALA A 148 4.07 -1.66 9.98
N GLY A 149 2.84 -1.54 10.48
CA GLY A 149 2.31 -0.27 10.97
C GLY A 149 3.12 0.29 12.14
N LEU A 150 3.48 -0.57 13.10
CA LEU A 150 4.33 -0.16 14.23
C LEU A 150 5.75 0.23 13.82
N GLN A 151 6.29 -0.35 12.75
CA GLN A 151 7.64 0.00 12.26
C GLN A 151 7.64 1.42 11.70
N LYS A 152 6.58 1.82 11.00
CA LYS A 152 6.40 3.19 10.51
C LYS A 152 6.33 4.19 11.66
N VAL A 153 5.63 3.82 12.73
CA VAL A 153 5.57 4.61 13.98
C VAL A 153 6.95 4.68 14.64
N ALA A 154 7.75 3.61 14.61
CA ALA A 154 9.09 3.61 15.20
C ALA A 154 10.13 4.40 14.39
N LEU A 155 9.92 4.60 13.08
CA LEU A 155 10.78 5.38 12.19
C LEU A 155 10.39 6.87 12.12
N ALA A 156 9.20 7.21 12.60
CA ALA A 156 8.68 8.57 12.55
C ALA A 156 9.21 9.42 13.71
N PRO A 157 9.45 10.73 13.52
CA PRO A 157 9.64 11.65 14.64
C PRO A 157 8.36 11.71 15.49
N GLN A 158 8.46 12.23 16.72
CA GLN A 158 7.34 12.26 17.65
C GLN A 158 6.12 12.99 17.09
N SER A 159 6.32 14.14 16.43
CA SER A 159 5.25 14.94 15.82
C SER A 159 4.45 14.17 14.76
N TYR A 160 5.08 13.23 14.06
CA TYR A 160 4.41 12.40 13.05
C TYR A 160 3.89 11.07 13.64
N THR A 161 4.49 10.57 14.71
CA THR A 161 3.99 9.40 15.46
C THR A 161 2.56 9.63 15.97
N ASP A 162 2.29 10.77 16.60
CA ASP A 162 0.96 11.07 17.15
C ASP A 162 -0.09 11.13 16.04
N TYR A 163 0.27 11.73 14.90
CA TYR A 163 -0.54 11.69 13.69
C TYR A 163 -0.82 10.24 13.25
N LEU A 164 0.21 9.42 13.05
CA LEU A 164 0.06 8.02 12.59
C LEU A 164 -0.82 7.17 13.52
N LEU A 165 -0.77 7.41 14.83
CA LEU A 165 -1.62 6.73 15.81
C LEU A 165 -3.07 7.21 15.73
N ASP A 166 -3.30 8.51 15.55
CA ASP A 166 -4.64 9.08 15.43
C ASP A 166 -5.32 8.67 14.12
N VAL A 167 -4.61 8.71 12.98
CA VAL A 167 -5.18 8.44 11.66
C VAL A 167 -5.73 7.03 11.50
N GLY A 168 -5.24 6.08 12.30
CA GLY A 168 -5.68 4.68 12.28
C GLY A 168 -7.19 4.53 12.50
N LYS A 169 -7.83 5.45 13.24
CA LYS A 169 -9.28 5.43 13.51
C LYS A 169 -10.14 5.65 12.26
N TYR A 170 -9.57 6.24 11.21
CA TYR A 170 -10.24 6.49 9.93
C TYR A 170 -10.06 5.36 8.93
N GLY A 171 -9.30 4.31 9.27
CA GLY A 171 -9.16 3.12 8.44
C GLY A 171 -10.46 2.33 8.38
N VAL A 172 -11.05 2.20 7.20
CA VAL A 172 -12.27 1.41 6.96
C VAL A 172 -12.04 0.40 5.83
N ASP A 173 -12.78 -0.71 5.84
CA ASP A 173 -12.81 -1.59 4.67
C ASP A 173 -13.62 -0.93 3.54
N VAL A 174 -12.95 -0.10 2.74
CA VAL A 174 -13.55 0.56 1.55
C VAL A 174 -13.97 -0.44 0.46
N TRP A 175 -13.63 -1.71 0.63
CA TRP A 175 -14.02 -2.76 -0.29
C TRP A 175 -15.23 -3.53 0.19
N GLU A 176 -15.98 -3.08 1.21
CA GLU A 176 -17.12 -3.77 1.83
C GLU A 176 -18.01 -4.51 0.81
N LEU A 177 -18.25 -3.92 -0.37
CA LEU A 177 -19.05 -4.51 -1.44
C LEU A 177 -18.39 -5.67 -2.22
N GLY A 178 -17.14 -6.03 -1.97
CA GLY A 178 -16.53 -7.20 -2.60
C GLY A 178 -16.08 -7.02 -4.04
N LEU A 179 -15.44 -5.89 -4.35
CA LEU A 179 -14.93 -5.57 -5.70
C LEU A 179 -13.43 -5.92 -5.88
N ASP A 180 -12.97 -7.00 -5.26
CA ASP A 180 -11.56 -7.39 -5.25
C ASP A 180 -11.41 -8.88 -5.61
N ASN A 181 -10.32 -9.24 -6.29
CA ASN A 181 -10.09 -10.58 -6.87
C ASN A 181 -11.23 -11.11 -7.75
N LEU A 182 -11.77 -10.23 -8.61
CA LEU A 182 -12.87 -10.59 -9.52
C LEU A 182 -12.39 -11.30 -10.80
N ASP A 183 -11.09 -11.32 -11.03
CA ASP A 183 -10.48 -11.80 -12.26
C ASP A 183 -10.96 -13.21 -12.63
N PRO A 184 -11.20 -13.48 -13.92
CA PRO A 184 -11.41 -14.83 -14.40
C PRO A 184 -10.21 -15.74 -14.10
N ASP A 185 -10.45 -17.05 -14.07
CA ASP A 185 -9.38 -18.04 -14.02
C ASP A 185 -8.40 -17.80 -15.19
N PRO A 186 -7.09 -17.59 -14.95
CA PRO A 186 -6.12 -17.33 -16.00
C PRO A 186 -6.07 -18.39 -17.11
N ASP A 187 -6.43 -19.64 -16.79
CA ASP A 187 -6.44 -20.76 -17.74
C ASP A 187 -7.77 -20.86 -18.52
N SER A 188 -8.77 -20.00 -18.23
CA SER A 188 -10.03 -19.95 -18.98
C SER A 188 -9.93 -19.07 -20.22
N ASN A 189 -10.90 -19.21 -21.14
CA ASN A 189 -11.00 -18.33 -22.31
C ASN A 189 -11.16 -16.85 -21.90
N GLU A 190 -11.92 -16.59 -20.84
CA GLU A 190 -12.12 -15.26 -20.27
C GLU A 190 -10.84 -14.75 -19.58
N GLY A 191 -10.04 -15.62 -18.96
CA GLY A 191 -8.71 -15.26 -18.44
C GLY A 191 -7.76 -14.79 -19.55
N VAL A 192 -7.73 -15.52 -20.66
CA VAL A 192 -6.96 -15.14 -21.87
C VAL A 192 -7.47 -13.82 -22.45
N ALA A 193 -8.79 -13.64 -22.56
CA ALA A 193 -9.41 -12.39 -23.01
C ALA A 193 -9.06 -11.22 -22.08
N TYR A 194 -9.11 -11.44 -20.76
CA TYR A 194 -8.77 -10.43 -19.76
C TYR A 194 -7.29 -10.02 -19.82
N ALA A 195 -6.38 -10.98 -19.99
CA ALA A 195 -4.96 -10.67 -20.21
C ALA A 195 -4.75 -9.82 -21.48
N LYS A 196 -5.46 -10.14 -22.57
CA LYS A 196 -5.44 -9.35 -23.81
C LYS A 196 -5.97 -7.92 -23.58
N ILE A 197 -7.10 -7.78 -22.89
CA ILE A 197 -7.69 -6.48 -22.53
C ILE A 197 -6.70 -5.62 -21.74
N LYS A 198 -6.01 -6.19 -20.73
CA LYS A 198 -4.98 -5.47 -19.96
C LYS A 198 -3.84 -4.97 -20.86
N ASN A 199 -3.40 -5.79 -21.80
CA ASN A 199 -2.34 -5.40 -22.74
C ASN A 199 -2.80 -4.27 -23.69
N ILE A 200 -4.04 -4.34 -24.18
CA ILE A 200 -4.65 -3.26 -25.00
C ILE A 200 -4.69 -1.97 -24.19
N TRP A 201 -5.24 -2.00 -22.97
CA TRP A 201 -5.32 -0.81 -22.12
C TRP A 201 -3.94 -0.20 -21.86
N ASN A 202 -2.93 -1.01 -21.48
CA ASN A 202 -1.58 -0.51 -21.22
C ASN A 202 -0.94 0.15 -22.45
N LYS A 203 -1.16 -0.40 -23.65
CA LYS A 203 -0.70 0.18 -24.92
C LYS A 203 -1.30 1.59 -25.15
N TYR A 204 -2.61 1.72 -24.96
CA TYR A 204 -3.32 2.99 -25.20
C TYR A 204 -3.18 4.00 -24.07
N LEU A 205 -3.00 3.54 -22.83
CA LEU A 205 -2.78 4.40 -21.67
C LEU A 205 -1.55 5.28 -21.86
N GLY A 206 -0.46 4.73 -22.40
CA GLY A 206 0.72 5.53 -22.74
C GLY A 206 0.44 6.62 -23.78
N GLN A 207 -0.40 6.33 -24.78
CA GLN A 207 -0.80 7.30 -25.81
C GLN A 207 -1.67 8.41 -25.22
N MET A 208 -2.66 8.04 -24.40
CA MET A 208 -3.54 8.99 -23.72
C MET A 208 -2.76 9.92 -22.76
N ILE A 209 -1.77 9.39 -22.03
CA ILE A 209 -0.93 10.20 -21.13
C ILE A 209 -0.07 11.20 -21.91
N LEU A 210 0.33 10.87 -23.14
CA LEU A 210 1.22 11.67 -23.99
C LEU A 210 0.49 12.50 -25.04
N ALA A 211 -0.84 12.44 -25.10
CA ALA A 211 -1.63 13.18 -26.07
C ALA A 211 -1.42 14.68 -25.90
N GLU A 212 -1.23 15.40 -27.02
CA GLU A 212 -0.97 16.85 -26.98
C GLU A 212 -2.25 17.66 -26.82
N ASN A 213 -3.41 17.05 -27.07
CA ASN A 213 -4.72 17.66 -27.08
C ASN A 213 -5.82 16.63 -26.85
N ASP A 214 -7.04 17.12 -26.61
CA ASP A 214 -8.22 16.28 -26.36
C ASP A 214 -8.58 15.39 -27.56
N GLU A 215 -8.34 15.85 -28.78
CA GLU A 215 -8.69 15.11 -30.01
C GLU A 215 -7.83 13.84 -30.16
N GLU A 216 -6.53 13.92 -29.86
CA GLU A 216 -5.63 12.77 -29.81
C GLU A 216 -5.95 11.83 -28.66
N PHE A 217 -6.28 12.37 -27.49
CA PHE A 217 -6.70 11.59 -26.33
C PHE A 217 -7.96 10.78 -26.65
N ASP A 218 -9.00 11.44 -27.17
CA ASP A 218 -10.29 10.83 -27.48
C ASP A 218 -10.15 9.77 -28.57
N ALA A 219 -9.33 10.03 -29.60
CA ALA A 219 -9.04 9.04 -30.63
C ALA A 219 -8.36 7.78 -30.06
N ALA A 220 -7.40 7.93 -29.14
CA ALA A 220 -6.74 6.81 -28.48
C ALA A 220 -7.71 6.04 -27.56
N TYR A 221 -8.55 6.75 -26.81
CA TYR A 221 -9.55 6.16 -25.93
C TYR A 221 -10.59 5.34 -26.71
N GLU A 222 -11.19 5.92 -27.75
CA GLU A 222 -12.19 5.24 -28.57
C GLU A 222 -11.60 4.00 -29.28
N ALA A 223 -10.37 4.10 -29.79
CA ALA A 223 -9.65 2.95 -30.34
C ALA A 223 -9.42 1.86 -29.29
N ALA A 224 -9.01 2.23 -28.08
CA ALA A 224 -8.83 1.30 -26.97
C ALA A 224 -10.14 0.59 -26.62
N MET A 225 -11.23 1.33 -26.46
CA MET A 225 -12.52 0.78 -26.08
C MET A 225 -13.07 -0.18 -27.14
N LYS A 226 -12.91 0.15 -28.42
CA LYS A 226 -13.27 -0.75 -29.52
C LYS A 226 -12.44 -2.03 -29.47
N GLU A 227 -11.11 -1.93 -29.36
CA GLU A 227 -10.25 -3.13 -29.29
C GLU A 227 -10.55 -3.98 -28.03
N ILE A 228 -10.87 -3.35 -26.90
CA ILE A 228 -11.26 -4.02 -25.66
C ILE A 228 -12.59 -4.78 -25.83
N GLN A 229 -13.59 -4.15 -26.47
CA GLN A 229 -14.85 -4.82 -26.81
C GLN A 229 -14.61 -6.04 -27.70
N ASP A 230 -13.84 -5.87 -28.78
CA ASP A 230 -13.47 -6.94 -29.72
C ASP A 230 -12.62 -8.05 -29.05
N ALA A 231 -11.93 -7.74 -27.94
CA ALA A 231 -11.14 -8.68 -27.17
C ALA A 231 -11.97 -9.55 -26.20
N GLY A 232 -13.28 -9.34 -26.10
CA GLY A 232 -14.17 -10.15 -25.28
C GLY A 232 -14.56 -9.52 -23.94
N LEU A 233 -14.69 -8.18 -23.92
CA LEU A 233 -15.05 -7.44 -22.70
C LEU A 233 -16.30 -7.98 -22.01
N GLU A 234 -17.34 -8.31 -22.77
CA GLU A 234 -18.62 -8.72 -22.18
C GLU A 234 -18.54 -10.08 -21.48
N GLN A 235 -17.76 -11.03 -22.01
CA GLN A 235 -17.54 -12.32 -21.34
C GLN A 235 -16.73 -12.13 -20.06
N VAL A 236 -15.68 -11.31 -20.09
CA VAL A 236 -14.87 -10.99 -18.90
C VAL A 236 -15.73 -10.30 -17.84
N ARG A 237 -16.54 -9.31 -18.25
CA ARG A 237 -17.45 -8.59 -17.36
C ARG A 237 -18.48 -9.53 -16.72
N ALA A 238 -19.02 -10.48 -17.47
CA ALA A 238 -19.97 -11.46 -16.95
C ALA A 238 -19.34 -12.31 -15.83
N VAL A 239 -18.13 -12.84 -16.05
CA VAL A 239 -17.41 -13.64 -15.03
C VAL A 239 -17.07 -12.79 -13.80
N MET A 240 -16.56 -11.57 -13.99
CA MET A 240 -16.26 -10.65 -12.88
C MET A 240 -17.51 -10.30 -12.07
N THR A 241 -18.67 -10.13 -12.73
CA THR A 241 -19.95 -9.88 -12.08
C THR A 241 -20.41 -11.09 -11.27
N GLU A 242 -20.23 -12.31 -11.78
CA GLU A 242 -20.54 -13.54 -11.04
C GLU A 242 -19.62 -13.71 -9.82
N ASN A 243 -18.32 -13.47 -9.99
CA ASN A 243 -17.34 -13.52 -8.90
C ASN A 243 -17.68 -12.51 -7.79
N HIS A 244 -18.11 -11.30 -8.16
CA HIS A 244 -18.55 -10.28 -7.22
C HIS A 244 -19.78 -10.72 -6.42
N LYS A 245 -20.80 -11.30 -7.08
CA LYS A 245 -21.99 -11.84 -6.41
C LYS A 245 -21.64 -12.96 -5.43
N LYS A 246 -20.72 -13.87 -5.81
CA LYS A 246 -20.22 -14.93 -4.92
C LYS A 246 -19.50 -14.37 -3.71
N ASP A 247 -18.73 -13.30 -3.86
CA ASP A 247 -18.02 -12.66 -2.75
C ASP A 247 -18.98 -11.97 -1.77
N LEU A 248 -20.01 -11.27 -2.29
CA LEU A 248 -21.09 -10.70 -1.47
C LEU A 248 -21.82 -11.78 -0.65
N GLU A 249 -22.18 -12.90 -1.28
CA GLU A 249 -22.84 -14.02 -0.60
C GLU A 249 -21.99 -14.61 0.52
N ARG A 250 -20.69 -14.86 0.27
CA ARG A 250 -19.75 -15.37 1.29
C ARG A 250 -19.63 -14.44 2.50
N LYS A 251 -19.83 -13.13 2.29
CA LYS A 251 -19.77 -12.10 3.33
C LYS A 251 -21.11 -11.85 4.02
N GLY A 252 -22.20 -12.46 3.53
CA GLY A 252 -23.54 -12.22 4.05
C GLY A 252 -24.07 -10.82 3.76
N ILE A 253 -23.54 -10.15 2.73
CA ILE A 253 -23.98 -8.82 2.29
C ILE A 253 -25.04 -9.03 1.20
N LYS A 254 -26.23 -8.47 1.41
CA LYS A 254 -27.41 -8.61 0.52
C LYS A 254 -27.58 -7.41 -0.38
#